data_AF-A0A420IH40-F1
#
_entry.id   AF-A0A420IH40-F1
#
_cell.length_a   1.000
_cell.length_b   1.000
_cell.length_c   1.000
_cell.angle_alpha   90.00
_cell.angle_beta   90.00
_cell.angle_gamma   90.00
#
_symmetry.space_group_name_H-M   'P 1'
#
loop_
_entity.id
_entity.type
_entity.pdbx_description
1 polymer ?
#
loop_
_entity_poly.entity_id
_entity_poly.type
_entity_poly.pdbx_seq_one_letter_code
_entity_poly.pdbx_strand_id
1 'polypeptide(L)'
;MTEAALKTVTRILREREIPFDLELLKTALIDAKSQSKIQEWVDEYLSPETLLTKDELRHFTDLTETGEFERLSKEDLSLVLDLNEYELRTAIEELRESTAAVERQNEVLRLQQNALSALCKTERRARQSRSQINRGQVRRWEAEKSSIAAAISELVQILIYKNSDLAHFLKTSDLNFKQAIGSILQSDDRLLSSFQKLASDLDLNTPEDENIIEKTKEYCARYIKYTVEGMRTKLDRIYLEALKNSSCNKNSEDNNQEVSDLQEELESLYSEIQPVAQIFVEKQYIEPVLQITKYTNSHSEKRLFKAFEYIENILSSITRRIELYAEKAKEFQGHRMAVEAVLKIARNELSYQDPPAPDTKLRRCSARDMCSLSSHIDGEIRPEEQLAQSLGITLPKKDELEEASQLTMEKTLNERIARHKSQESTLQSTIESFISSHLADARVTLVLLRDVLLDKSNYNKIQLVDPELLQALDQVEADFSHARQRLETLDLSDLESENSQRDLFVKHWSKEHDSVI
;
A
#
# COMPACT_ATOMS: atom_id res chain seq x y z
N MET A 1 37.52 27.08 129.11
CA MET A 1 36.06 27.10 128.86
C MET A 1 35.55 28.53 128.65
N THR A 2 35.93 29.49 129.49
CA THR A 2 35.57 30.92 129.38
C THR A 2 36.04 31.59 128.07
N GLU A 3 37.26 31.31 127.59
CA GLU A 3 37.77 31.90 126.34
C GLU A 3 37.07 31.42 125.06
N ALA A 4 36.54 30.20 125.04
CA ALA A 4 35.90 29.64 123.86
C ALA A 4 34.54 30.30 123.62
N ALA A 5 33.71 30.40 124.66
CA ALA A 5 32.43 31.11 124.59
C ALA A 5 32.61 32.60 124.23
N LEU A 6 33.62 33.26 124.82
CA LEU A 6 33.92 34.66 124.50
C LEU A 6 34.34 34.83 123.02
N LYS A 7 35.15 33.92 122.47
CA LYS A 7 35.52 33.94 121.04
C LYS A 7 34.33 33.70 120.11
N THR A 8 33.42 32.79 120.46
CA THR A 8 32.23 32.52 119.63
C THR A 8 31.29 33.71 119.62
N VAL A 9 31.00 34.30 120.77
CA VAL A 9 30.13 35.48 120.90
C VAL A 9 30.72 36.69 120.19
N THR A 10 32.00 36.98 120.40
CA THR A 10 32.66 38.11 119.75
C THR A 10 32.80 37.95 118.24
N ARG A 11 32.93 36.70 117.73
CA ARG A 11 32.90 36.43 116.28
C ARG A 11 31.52 36.73 115.69
N ILE A 12 30.46 36.22 116.30
CA ILE A 12 29.10 36.37 115.77
C ILE A 12 28.63 37.84 115.86
N LEU A 13 28.93 38.55 116.96
CA LEU A 13 28.60 39.97 117.09
C LEU A 13 29.37 40.85 116.09
N ARG A 14 30.63 40.49 115.79
CA ARG A 14 31.44 41.20 114.78
C ARG A 14 30.98 40.92 113.34
N GLU A 15 30.57 39.68 113.04
CA GLU A 15 30.05 39.31 111.72
C GLU A 15 28.73 40.01 111.36
N ARG A 16 28.01 40.52 112.36
CA ARG A 16 26.69 41.17 112.26
C ARG A 16 26.68 42.66 112.62
N GLU A 17 27.86 43.26 112.79
CA GLU A 17 28.05 44.71 113.03
C GLU A 17 27.30 45.25 114.27
N ILE A 18 27.05 44.41 115.27
CA ILE A 18 26.42 44.85 116.53
C ILE A 18 27.50 45.48 117.40
N PRO A 19 27.35 46.74 117.87
CA PRO A 19 28.35 47.38 118.73
C PRO A 19 28.35 46.73 120.12
N PHE A 20 29.53 46.28 120.59
CA PHE A 20 29.69 45.69 121.91
C PHE A 20 30.95 46.19 122.62
N ASP A 21 30.88 46.29 123.94
CA ASP A 21 32.00 46.68 124.79
C ASP A 21 32.72 45.43 125.32
N LEU A 22 33.97 45.24 124.87
CA LEU A 22 34.79 44.07 125.16
C LEU A 22 35.15 43.94 126.64
N GLU A 23 35.29 45.06 127.35
CA GLU A 23 35.72 45.05 128.75
C GLU A 23 34.55 44.74 129.69
N LEU A 24 33.34 45.17 129.34
CA LEU A 24 32.11 44.78 130.06
C LEU A 24 31.77 43.30 129.87
N LEU A 25 31.97 42.76 128.68
CA LEU A 25 31.76 41.32 128.42
C LEU A 25 32.78 40.44 129.16
N LYS A 26 34.05 40.86 129.20
CA LYS A 26 35.09 40.14 129.97
C LYS A 26 34.80 40.18 131.47
N THR A 27 34.43 41.33 132.02
CA THR A 27 34.10 41.47 133.45
C THR A 27 32.84 40.69 133.82
N ALA A 28 31.81 40.70 132.96
CA ALA A 28 30.60 39.89 133.14
C ALA A 28 30.85 38.38 133.03
N LEU A 29 31.89 37.93 132.29
CA LEU A 29 32.26 36.52 132.21
C LEU A 29 33.17 36.04 133.37
N ILE A 30 33.69 36.96 134.19
CA ILE A 30 34.52 36.65 135.37
C ILE A 30 33.63 36.38 136.60
N ASP A 31 32.43 36.96 136.67
CA ASP A 31 31.44 36.63 137.70
C ASP A 31 30.75 35.28 137.39
N ALA A 32 30.94 34.30 138.29
CA ALA A 32 30.55 32.91 138.06
C ALA A 32 29.03 32.70 137.94
N LYS A 33 28.21 33.63 138.46
CA LYS A 33 26.74 33.57 138.35
C LYS A 33 26.20 34.14 137.04
N SER A 34 26.87 35.13 136.45
CA SER A 34 26.51 35.68 135.14
C SER A 34 27.02 34.81 134.00
N GLN A 35 28.12 34.08 134.19
CA GLN A 35 28.67 33.18 133.16
C GLN A 35 27.67 32.11 132.70
N SER A 36 26.97 31.42 133.63
CA SER A 36 26.00 30.37 133.27
C SER A 36 24.82 30.93 132.48
N LYS A 37 24.29 32.09 132.90
CA LYS A 37 23.18 32.76 132.21
C LYS A 37 23.57 33.26 130.83
N ILE A 38 24.81 33.74 130.67
CA ILE A 38 25.31 34.18 129.37
C ILE A 38 25.51 32.97 128.46
N GLN A 39 26.00 31.83 128.95
CA GLN A 39 26.14 30.63 128.12
C GLN A 39 24.78 30.06 127.68
N GLU A 40 23.79 30.00 128.57
CA GLU A 40 22.42 29.62 128.20
C GLU A 40 21.83 30.58 127.15
N TRP A 41 22.03 31.90 127.33
CA TRP A 41 21.59 32.91 126.35
C TRP A 41 22.32 32.76 125.00
N VAL A 42 23.59 32.39 125.00
CA VAL A 42 24.36 32.18 123.77
C VAL A 42 23.90 30.94 123.03
N ASP A 43 23.66 29.84 123.73
CA ASP A 43 23.17 28.63 123.09
C ASP A 43 21.72 28.80 122.59
N GLU A 44 20.88 29.55 123.31
CA GLU A 44 19.48 29.81 122.93
C GLU A 44 19.34 30.79 121.75
N TYR A 45 20.11 31.88 121.73
CA TYR A 45 19.91 32.96 120.75
C TYR A 45 20.96 33.04 119.64
N LEU A 46 22.15 32.44 119.83
CA LEU A 46 23.27 32.50 118.86
C LEU A 46 23.52 31.15 118.15
N SER A 47 22.51 30.27 118.10
CA SER A 47 22.53 29.02 117.33
C SER A 47 22.31 29.25 115.82
N PRO A 48 22.90 28.42 114.93
CA PRO A 48 22.80 28.62 113.48
C PRO A 48 21.37 28.57 112.92
N GLU A 49 20.43 27.95 113.63
CA GLU A 49 19.01 27.91 113.22
C GLU A 49 18.23 29.18 113.60
N THR A 50 18.71 29.98 114.56
CA THR A 50 18.08 31.24 114.97
C THR A 50 18.73 32.46 114.31
N LEU A 51 19.71 32.24 113.43
CA LEU A 51 20.60 33.26 112.89
C LEU A 51 20.46 33.39 111.37
N LEU A 52 19.76 34.43 110.90
CA LEU A 52 19.64 34.77 109.47
C LEU A 52 21.02 34.94 108.81
N THR A 53 21.22 34.38 107.62
CA THR A 53 22.43 34.57 106.81
C THR A 53 22.52 36.01 106.25
N LYS A 54 23.70 36.43 105.77
CA LYS A 54 23.91 37.81 105.27
C LYS A 54 23.03 38.14 104.08
N ASP A 55 22.79 37.16 103.21
CA ASP A 55 21.94 37.35 102.04
C ASP A 55 20.47 37.38 102.47
N GLU A 56 20.03 36.50 103.37
CA GLU A 56 18.67 36.57 103.94
C GLU A 56 18.42 37.87 104.70
N LEU A 57 19.42 38.41 105.42
CA LEU A 57 19.31 39.71 106.09
C LEU A 57 19.15 40.84 105.08
N ARG A 58 19.90 40.82 103.97
CA ARG A 58 19.75 41.81 102.89
C ARG A 58 18.38 41.73 102.22
N HIS A 59 17.91 40.51 101.90
CA HIS A 59 16.58 40.34 101.33
C HIS A 59 15.51 40.78 102.35
N PHE A 60 15.66 40.46 103.63
CA PHE A 60 14.74 40.93 104.67
C PHE A 60 14.73 42.46 104.79
N THR A 61 15.89 43.12 104.79
CA THR A 61 15.96 44.59 104.83
C THR A 61 15.31 45.19 103.59
N ASP A 62 15.60 44.66 102.41
CA ASP A 62 15.01 45.13 101.14
C ASP A 62 13.48 44.91 101.11
N LEU A 63 12.99 43.78 101.64
CA LEU A 63 11.55 43.50 101.76
C LEU A 63 10.86 44.39 102.82
N THR A 64 11.56 44.78 103.88
CA THR A 64 11.03 45.73 104.88
C THR A 64 11.05 47.17 104.38
N GLU A 65 12.06 47.58 103.61
CA GLU A 65 12.13 48.91 103.00
C GLU A 65 11.09 49.10 101.89
N THR A 66 10.78 48.04 101.14
CA THR A 66 9.73 48.05 100.11
C THR A 66 8.32 47.86 100.65
N GLY A 67 8.16 47.52 101.94
CA GLY A 67 6.86 47.28 102.59
C GLY A 67 6.15 46.01 102.13
N GLU A 68 6.80 45.18 101.30
CA GLU A 68 6.26 43.92 100.78
C GLU A 68 6.24 42.81 101.84
N PHE A 69 7.09 42.92 102.88
CA PHE A 69 7.08 42.02 104.02
C PHE A 69 5.70 41.98 104.73
N GLU A 70 5.05 43.13 104.91
CA GLU A 70 3.71 43.19 105.53
C GLU A 70 2.59 42.63 104.64
N ARG A 71 2.81 42.57 103.32
CA ARG A 71 1.90 41.93 102.36
C ARG A 71 2.10 40.41 102.37
N LEU A 72 3.33 39.95 102.23
CA LEU A 72 3.68 38.52 102.21
C LEU A 72 3.37 37.84 103.56
N SER A 73 3.49 38.55 104.68
CA SER A 73 3.06 38.05 106.00
C SER A 73 1.55 37.85 106.14
N LYS A 74 0.73 38.49 105.30
CA LYS A 74 -0.73 38.35 105.30
C LYS A 74 -1.22 37.32 104.27
N GLU A 75 -0.35 36.90 103.36
CA GLU A 75 -0.66 35.93 102.33
C GLU A 75 -0.31 34.51 102.81
N ASP A 76 -1.15 33.54 102.40
CA ASP A 76 -0.97 32.14 102.74
C ASP A 76 0.16 31.57 101.87
N LEU A 77 1.40 31.68 102.35
CA LEU A 77 2.61 31.23 101.67
C LEU A 77 2.68 29.69 101.47
N SER A 78 1.67 28.96 101.95
CA SER A 78 1.51 27.51 101.74
C SER A 78 1.32 27.11 100.28
N LEU A 79 0.94 28.05 99.40
CA LEU A 79 0.80 27.85 97.94
C LEU A 79 2.08 28.14 97.15
N VAL A 80 3.09 28.76 97.78
CA VAL A 80 4.42 28.82 97.19
C VAL A 80 5.01 27.44 97.41
N LEU A 81 4.85 26.57 96.41
CA LEU A 81 5.58 25.32 96.33
C LEU A 81 7.04 25.63 96.65
N ASP A 82 7.61 24.96 97.65
CA ASP A 82 9.05 24.95 97.86
C ASP A 82 9.68 24.54 96.53
N LEU A 83 10.18 25.51 95.79
CA LEU A 83 10.86 25.28 94.51
C LEU A 83 12.09 24.46 94.87
N ASN A 84 11.98 23.16 94.69
CA ASN A 84 13.05 22.25 94.98
C ASN A 84 14.17 22.57 93.98
N GLU A 85 15.33 22.98 94.49
CA GLU A 85 16.53 23.27 93.70
C GLU A 85 16.86 22.14 92.70
N TYR A 86 16.44 20.90 93.01
CA TYR A 86 16.52 19.74 92.13
C TYR A 86 15.62 19.83 90.88
N GLU A 87 14.38 20.31 91.01
CA GLU A 87 13.44 20.46 89.90
C GLU A 87 13.88 21.58 88.95
N LEU A 88 14.38 22.70 89.49
CA LEU A 88 14.97 23.78 88.68
C LEU A 88 16.17 23.29 87.88
N ARG A 89 17.07 22.51 88.50
CA ARG A 89 18.22 21.90 87.80
C ARG A 89 17.78 20.93 86.71
N THR A 90 16.75 20.12 86.97
CA THR A 90 16.22 19.17 85.99
C THR A 90 15.59 19.89 84.81
N ALA A 91 14.78 20.93 85.04
CA ALA A 91 14.18 21.74 83.97
C ALA A 91 15.24 22.47 83.12
N ILE A 92 16.33 22.95 83.74
CA ILE A 92 17.45 23.57 83.01
C ILE A 92 18.17 22.53 82.13
N GLU A 93 18.39 21.32 82.65
CA GLU A 93 19.05 20.25 81.89
C GLU A 93 18.16 19.78 80.73
N GLU A 94 16.86 19.56 80.96
CA GLU A 94 15.89 19.23 79.91
C GLU A 94 15.82 20.33 78.83
N LEU A 95 15.86 21.60 79.23
CA LEU A 95 15.90 22.72 78.28
C LEU A 95 17.20 22.72 77.46
N ARG A 96 18.34 22.40 78.08
CA ARG A 96 19.63 22.27 77.38
C ARG A 96 19.63 21.09 76.41
N GLU A 97 19.12 19.95 76.83
CA GLU A 97 18.96 18.77 75.97
C GLU A 97 18.04 19.08 74.77
N SER A 98 16.92 19.78 75.01
CA SER A 98 16.00 20.23 73.96
C SER A 98 16.66 21.25 73.02
N THR A 99 17.39 22.23 73.56
CA THR A 99 18.11 23.23 72.75
C THR A 99 19.17 22.54 71.88
N ALA A 100 19.95 21.62 72.44
CA ALA A 100 20.92 20.83 71.69
C ALA A 100 20.24 19.92 70.65
N ALA A 101 19.05 19.38 70.92
CA ALA A 101 18.28 18.61 69.94
C ALA A 101 17.80 19.50 68.77
N VAL A 102 17.33 20.72 69.05
CA VAL A 102 16.91 21.69 68.04
C VAL A 102 18.09 22.18 67.20
N GLU A 103 19.26 22.40 67.79
CA GLU A 103 20.48 22.75 67.06
C GLU A 103 20.91 21.63 66.10
N ARG A 104 20.93 20.38 66.57
CA ARG A 104 21.19 19.21 65.71
C ARG A 104 20.17 19.11 64.57
N GLN A 105 18.90 19.36 64.84
CA GLN A 105 17.86 19.38 63.80
C GLN A 105 18.09 20.50 62.78
N ASN A 106 18.47 21.70 63.22
CA ASN A 106 18.80 22.80 62.32
C ASN A 106 20.03 22.51 61.45
N GLU A 107 21.06 21.87 62.01
CA GLU A 107 22.22 21.42 61.25
C GLU A 107 21.83 20.38 60.18
N VAL A 108 21.00 19.39 60.54
CA VAL A 108 20.48 18.41 59.59
C VAL A 108 19.66 19.08 58.49
N LEU A 109 18.78 20.03 58.83
CA LEU A 109 17.99 20.77 57.84
C LEU A 109 18.89 21.59 56.90
N ARG A 110 19.96 22.22 57.41
CA ARG A 110 20.94 22.94 56.58
C ARG A 110 21.67 21.99 55.63
N LEU A 111 22.07 20.81 56.10
CA LEU A 111 22.68 19.78 55.24
C LEU A 111 21.70 19.29 54.17
N GLN A 112 20.43 19.06 54.52
CA GLN A 112 19.38 18.69 53.58
C GLN A 112 19.12 19.79 52.55
N GLN A 113 19.02 21.06 52.98
CA GLN A 113 18.86 22.21 52.09
C GLN A 113 20.02 22.32 51.11
N ASN A 114 21.25 22.15 51.59
CA ASN A 114 22.45 22.18 50.75
C ASN A 114 22.43 21.03 49.73
N ALA A 115 22.10 19.80 50.15
CA ALA A 115 21.96 18.64 49.27
C ALA A 115 20.87 18.85 48.20
N LEU A 116 19.69 19.35 48.58
CA LEU A 116 18.61 19.68 47.64
C LEU A 116 19.02 20.78 46.67
N SER A 117 19.73 21.81 47.13
CA SER A 117 20.23 22.87 46.26
C SER A 117 21.26 22.34 45.24
N ALA A 118 22.10 21.39 45.64
CA ALA A 118 23.05 20.72 44.76
C ALA A 118 22.33 19.86 43.72
N LEU A 119 21.33 19.07 44.14
CA LEU A 119 20.49 18.27 43.23
C LEU A 119 19.77 19.14 42.20
N CYS A 120 19.14 20.24 42.64
CA CYS A 120 18.50 21.22 41.75
C CYS A 120 19.48 21.79 40.72
N LYS A 121 20.71 22.11 41.12
CA LYS A 121 21.76 22.59 40.21
C LYS A 121 22.19 21.51 39.22
N THR A 122 22.38 20.26 39.67
CA THR A 122 22.72 19.15 38.78
C THR A 122 21.61 18.83 37.79
N GLU A 123 20.34 18.87 38.22
CA GLU A 123 19.20 18.62 37.36
C GLU A 123 19.05 19.71 36.30
N ARG A 124 19.23 20.99 36.68
CA ARG A 124 19.23 22.10 35.71
C ARG A 124 20.31 21.93 34.64
N ARG A 125 21.54 21.56 35.03
CA ARG A 125 22.63 21.26 34.08
C ARG A 125 22.30 20.07 33.18
N ALA A 126 21.75 19.00 33.74
CA ALA A 126 21.34 17.82 32.98
C ALA A 126 20.21 18.13 31.98
N ARG A 127 19.21 18.92 32.39
CA ARG A 127 18.12 19.40 31.52
C ARG A 127 18.66 20.28 30.39
N GLN A 128 19.59 21.20 30.70
CA GLN A 128 20.23 22.05 29.70
C GLN A 128 21.04 21.24 28.69
N SER A 129 21.85 20.28 29.15
CA SER A 129 22.60 19.37 28.28
C SER A 129 21.68 18.53 27.39
N ARG A 130 20.61 17.94 27.95
CA ARG A 130 19.59 17.21 27.17
C ARG A 130 18.92 18.11 26.14
N SER A 131 18.58 19.35 26.49
CA SER A 131 17.99 20.31 25.56
C SER A 131 18.93 20.63 24.41
N GLN A 132 20.22 20.85 24.68
CA GLN A 132 21.23 21.11 23.65
C GLN A 132 21.40 19.91 22.70
N ILE A 133 21.48 18.70 23.24
CA ILE A 133 21.58 17.46 22.44
C ILE A 133 20.33 17.29 21.56
N ASN A 134 19.13 17.44 22.13
CA ASN A 134 17.88 17.35 21.38
C ASN A 134 17.79 18.39 20.26
N ARG A 135 18.20 19.64 20.51
CA ARG A 135 18.26 20.69 19.47
C ARG A 135 19.25 20.34 18.37
N GLY A 136 20.38 19.74 18.72
CA GLY A 136 21.36 19.21 17.75
C GLY A 136 20.78 18.10 16.88
N GLN A 137 20.06 17.14 17.48
CA GLN A 137 19.41 16.05 16.77
C GLN A 137 18.30 16.55 15.83
N VAL A 138 17.42 17.44 16.31
CA VAL A 138 16.35 18.03 15.48
C VAL A 138 16.93 18.74 14.26
N ARG A 139 18.00 19.54 14.42
CA ARG A 139 18.67 20.19 13.29
C ARG A 139 19.25 19.20 12.29
N ARG A 140 19.83 18.09 12.76
CA ARG A 140 20.34 17.04 11.87
C ARG A 140 19.20 16.38 11.09
N TRP A 141 18.10 16.03 11.75
CA TRP A 141 16.93 15.47 11.10
C TRP A 141 16.27 16.44 10.11
N GLU A 142 16.22 17.73 10.43
CA GLU A 142 15.73 18.77 9.50
C GLU A 142 16.65 18.88 8.28
N ALA A 143 17.98 18.84 8.48
CA ALA A 143 18.95 18.86 7.39
C ALA A 143 18.83 17.60 6.51
N GLU A 144 18.77 16.41 7.10
CA GLU A 144 18.56 15.14 6.38
C GLU A 144 17.23 15.15 5.63
N LYS A 145 16.13 15.57 6.26
CA LYS A 145 14.82 15.73 5.62
C LYS A 145 14.90 16.69 4.43
N SER A 146 15.57 17.83 4.58
CA SER A 146 15.73 18.81 3.49
C SER A 146 16.60 18.26 2.35
N SER A 147 17.64 17.47 2.67
CA SER A 147 18.50 16.82 1.69
C SER A 147 17.75 15.73 0.92
N ILE A 148 16.95 14.91 1.61
CA ILE A 148 16.10 13.89 0.99
C ILE A 148 15.03 14.57 0.11
N ALA A 149 14.39 15.64 0.59
CA ALA A 149 13.42 16.40 -0.19
C ALA A 149 14.04 17.00 -1.46
N ALA A 150 15.28 17.51 -1.37
CA ALA A 150 16.01 17.99 -2.54
C ALA A 150 16.32 16.86 -3.54
N ALA A 151 16.78 15.69 -3.05
CA ALA A 151 17.04 14.53 -3.90
C ALA A 151 15.75 13.99 -4.57
N ILE A 152 14.61 13.97 -3.86
CA ILE A 152 13.31 13.63 -4.43
C ILE A 152 12.93 14.62 -5.53
N SER A 153 13.07 15.94 -5.28
CA SER A 153 12.79 16.97 -6.28
C SER A 153 13.66 16.82 -7.53
N GLU A 154 14.94 16.48 -7.37
CA GLU A 154 15.86 16.22 -8.49
C GLU A 154 15.42 15.00 -9.30
N LEU A 155 15.10 13.88 -8.63
CA LEU A 155 14.61 12.67 -9.29
C LEU A 155 13.28 12.90 -10.02
N VAL A 156 12.37 13.67 -9.42
CA VAL A 156 11.11 14.09 -10.06
C VAL A 156 11.38 14.92 -11.32
N GLN A 157 12.31 15.87 -11.25
CA GLN A 157 12.69 16.67 -12.42
C GLN A 157 13.33 15.82 -13.52
N ILE A 158 14.19 14.86 -13.17
CA ILE A 158 14.77 13.89 -14.11
C ILE A 158 13.65 13.04 -14.75
N LEU A 159 12.70 12.56 -13.95
CA LEU A 159 11.55 11.79 -14.45
C LEU A 159 10.70 12.62 -15.42
N ILE A 160 10.44 13.89 -15.13
CA ILE A 160 9.72 14.82 -16.03
C ILE A 160 10.47 14.96 -17.36
N TYR A 161 11.78 15.20 -17.30
CA TYR A 161 12.60 15.33 -18.50
C TYR A 161 12.59 14.05 -19.34
N LYS A 162 12.79 12.88 -18.72
CA LYS A 162 12.72 11.57 -19.40
C LYS A 162 11.34 11.29 -19.99
N ASN A 163 10.27 11.67 -19.29
CA ASN A 163 8.90 11.54 -19.78
C ASN A 163 8.66 12.43 -21.02
N SER A 164 9.17 13.67 -21.03
CA SER A 164 9.11 14.54 -22.21
C SER A 164 9.94 14.02 -23.38
N ASP A 165 11.15 13.50 -23.12
CA ASP A 165 12.02 12.92 -24.15
C ASP A 165 11.37 11.70 -24.79
N LEU A 166 10.85 10.76 -23.98
CA LEU A 166 10.16 9.57 -24.47
C LEU A 166 8.89 9.92 -25.25
N ALA A 167 8.13 10.93 -24.81
CA ALA A 167 6.96 11.41 -25.54
C ALA A 167 7.33 12.04 -26.89
N HIS A 168 8.46 12.78 -26.96
CA HIS A 168 8.96 13.32 -28.21
C HIS A 168 9.48 12.21 -29.13
N PHE A 169 10.28 11.28 -28.60
CA PHE A 169 10.79 10.11 -29.33
C PHE A 169 9.65 9.30 -29.94
N LEU A 170 8.54 9.07 -29.21
CA LEU A 170 7.37 8.37 -29.73
C LEU A 170 6.75 9.10 -30.94
N LYS A 171 6.61 10.43 -30.88
CA LYS A 171 6.09 11.23 -32.00
C LYS A 171 7.01 11.19 -33.23
N THR A 172 8.32 11.38 -33.03
CA THR A 172 9.29 11.35 -34.14
C THR A 172 9.41 9.97 -34.75
N SER A 173 9.46 8.92 -33.93
CA SER A 173 9.52 7.53 -34.41
C SER A 173 8.25 7.13 -35.15
N ASP A 174 7.07 7.57 -34.74
CA ASP A 174 5.81 7.31 -35.47
C ASP A 174 5.79 7.98 -36.85
N LEU A 175 6.28 9.22 -36.97
CA LEU A 175 6.44 9.90 -38.26
C LEU A 175 7.44 9.17 -39.16
N ASN A 176 8.61 8.81 -38.62
CA ASN A 176 9.65 8.11 -39.37
C ASN A 176 9.17 6.72 -39.82
N PHE A 177 8.44 6.00 -38.97
CA PHE A 177 7.88 4.69 -39.29
C PHE A 177 6.82 4.77 -40.40
N LYS A 178 5.90 5.74 -40.31
CA LYS A 178 4.91 6.01 -41.37
C LYS A 178 5.56 6.39 -42.68
N GLN A 179 6.59 7.24 -42.65
CA GLN A 179 7.32 7.63 -43.86
C GLN A 179 8.07 6.44 -44.49
N ALA A 180 8.67 5.57 -43.68
CA ALA A 180 9.33 4.36 -44.16
C ALA A 180 8.33 3.40 -44.83
N ILE A 181 7.20 3.09 -44.18
CA ILE A 181 6.15 2.26 -44.80
C ILE A 181 5.62 2.91 -46.09
N GLY A 182 5.37 4.22 -46.06
CA GLY A 182 4.88 4.95 -47.22
C GLY A 182 5.83 4.86 -48.43
N SER A 183 7.14 4.98 -48.21
CA SER A 183 8.12 4.90 -49.31
C SER A 183 8.22 3.49 -49.90
N ILE A 184 8.10 2.46 -49.06
CA ILE A 184 8.08 1.05 -49.49
C ILE A 184 6.81 0.77 -50.31
N LEU A 185 5.63 1.14 -49.80
CA LEU A 185 4.37 0.89 -50.52
C LEU A 185 4.35 1.63 -51.86
N GLN A 186 4.89 2.86 -51.91
CA GLN A 186 5.07 3.57 -53.18
C GLN A 186 6.02 2.85 -54.14
N SER A 187 7.04 2.14 -53.63
CA SER A 187 7.91 1.31 -54.45
C SER A 187 7.18 0.07 -55.00
N ASP A 188 6.29 -0.52 -54.21
CA ASP A 188 5.44 -1.65 -54.60
C ASP A 188 4.44 -1.22 -55.68
N ASP A 189 3.79 -0.06 -55.50
CA ASP A 189 2.86 0.51 -56.50
C ASP A 189 3.55 0.78 -57.84
N ARG A 190 4.82 1.21 -57.82
CA ARG A 190 5.61 1.38 -59.05
C ARG A 190 5.85 0.03 -59.75
N LEU A 191 6.11 -1.04 -59.01
CA LEU A 191 6.24 -2.39 -59.58
C LEU A 191 4.90 -2.88 -60.15
N LEU A 192 3.79 -2.68 -59.45
CA LEU A 192 2.46 -3.02 -59.97
C LEU A 192 2.13 -2.23 -61.24
N SER A 193 2.48 -0.94 -61.31
CA SER A 193 2.31 -0.14 -62.53
C SER A 193 3.16 -0.66 -63.70
N SER A 194 4.33 -1.24 -63.41
CA SER A 194 5.19 -1.86 -64.43
C SER A 194 4.60 -3.18 -64.94
N PHE A 195 3.90 -3.93 -64.09
CA PHE A 195 3.15 -5.11 -64.53
C PHE A 195 1.99 -4.74 -65.43
N GLN A 196 1.27 -3.66 -65.13
CA GLN A 196 0.20 -3.20 -65.99
C GLN A 196 0.72 -2.86 -67.40
N LYS A 197 1.89 -2.21 -67.49
CA LYS A 197 2.56 -1.94 -68.77
C LYS A 197 3.01 -3.22 -69.47
N LEU A 198 3.61 -4.13 -68.72
CA LEU A 198 4.04 -5.43 -69.26
C LEU A 198 2.83 -6.23 -69.76
N ALA A 199 1.70 -6.21 -69.05
CA ALA A 199 0.47 -6.86 -69.46
C ALA A 199 -0.12 -6.23 -70.72
N SER A 200 -0.11 -4.89 -70.85
CA SER A 200 -0.53 -4.22 -72.10
C SER A 200 0.39 -4.53 -73.28
N ASP A 201 1.68 -4.74 -73.02
CA ASP A 201 2.66 -5.13 -74.06
C ASP A 201 2.54 -6.61 -74.46
N LEU A 202 1.97 -7.43 -73.57
CA LEU A 202 1.81 -8.87 -73.78
C LEU A 202 0.52 -9.22 -74.49
N ASP A 203 -0.53 -8.39 -74.47
CA ASP A 203 -1.87 -8.72 -74.97
C ASP A 203 -1.80 -9.44 -76.33
N LEU A 204 -2.01 -10.75 -76.27
CA LEU A 204 -1.89 -11.68 -77.39
C LEU A 204 -3.22 -11.73 -78.10
N ASN A 205 -3.15 -11.92 -79.41
CA ASN A 205 -4.26 -11.88 -80.35
C ASN A 205 -4.56 -10.43 -80.71
N THR A 206 -3.66 -9.84 -81.49
CA THR A 206 -4.15 -8.88 -82.47
C THR A 206 -5.19 -9.64 -83.30
N PRO A 207 -6.45 -9.15 -83.39
CA PRO A 207 -7.43 -9.71 -84.33
C PRO A 207 -6.94 -9.62 -85.79
N GLU A 208 -5.80 -8.98 -86.03
CA GLU A 208 -5.08 -9.02 -87.30
C GLU A 208 -4.59 -10.42 -87.68
N ASP A 209 -4.03 -11.23 -86.77
CA ASP A 209 -3.45 -12.52 -87.16
C ASP A 209 -4.53 -13.52 -87.62
N GLU A 210 -5.68 -13.57 -86.93
CA GLU A 210 -6.84 -14.36 -87.36
C GLU A 210 -7.45 -13.83 -88.66
N ASN A 211 -7.56 -12.51 -88.79
CA ASN A 211 -8.07 -11.85 -89.99
C ASN A 211 -7.15 -12.07 -91.21
N ILE A 212 -5.82 -12.13 -91.00
CA ILE A 212 -4.84 -12.47 -92.05
C ILE A 212 -5.02 -13.92 -92.51
N ILE A 213 -5.27 -14.86 -91.58
CA ILE A 213 -5.55 -16.27 -91.91
C ILE A 213 -6.88 -16.40 -92.67
N GLU A 214 -7.92 -15.69 -92.26
CA GLU A 214 -9.22 -15.70 -92.95
C GLU A 214 -9.12 -15.10 -94.35
N LYS A 215 -8.47 -13.95 -94.50
CA LYS A 215 -8.23 -13.31 -95.80
C LYS A 215 -7.39 -14.18 -96.73
N THR A 216 -6.35 -14.84 -96.22
CA THR A 216 -5.53 -15.75 -97.04
C THR A 216 -6.31 -16.98 -97.48
N LYS A 217 -7.16 -17.56 -96.61
CA LYS A 217 -8.10 -18.63 -97.00
C LYS A 217 -9.07 -18.16 -98.09
N GLU A 218 -9.61 -16.95 -97.98
CA GLU A 218 -10.50 -16.37 -99.00
C GLU A 218 -9.79 -16.17 -100.35
N TYR A 219 -8.58 -15.61 -100.35
CA TYR A 219 -7.79 -15.44 -101.57
C TYR A 219 -7.39 -16.79 -102.18
N CYS A 220 -7.04 -17.78 -101.37
CA CYS A 220 -6.77 -19.14 -101.82
C CYS A 220 -8.00 -19.78 -102.48
N ALA A 221 -9.19 -19.64 -101.88
CA ALA A 221 -10.43 -20.14 -102.47
C ALA A 221 -10.75 -19.47 -103.83
N ARG A 222 -10.53 -18.15 -103.94
CA ARG A 222 -10.66 -17.43 -105.22
C ARG A 222 -9.64 -17.91 -106.25
N TYR A 223 -8.39 -18.14 -105.84
CA TYR A 223 -7.33 -18.63 -106.71
C TYR A 223 -7.60 -20.06 -107.22
N ILE A 224 -8.10 -20.96 -106.35
CA ILE A 224 -8.55 -22.31 -106.75
C ILE A 224 -9.67 -22.19 -107.80
N LYS A 225 -10.67 -21.33 -107.55
CA LYS A 225 -11.77 -21.13 -108.51
C LYS A 225 -11.25 -20.68 -109.88
N TYR A 226 -10.39 -19.66 -109.94
CA TYR A 226 -9.87 -19.14 -111.20
C TYR A 226 -8.92 -20.11 -111.92
N THR A 227 -8.14 -20.90 -111.18
CA THR A 227 -7.25 -21.90 -111.78
C THR A 227 -8.04 -23.07 -112.37
N VAL A 228 -9.06 -23.56 -111.66
CA VAL A 228 -9.96 -24.60 -112.18
C VAL A 228 -10.73 -24.13 -113.41
N GLU A 229 -11.32 -22.93 -113.36
CA GLU A 229 -12.02 -22.32 -114.50
C GLU A 229 -11.07 -22.07 -115.68
N GLY A 230 -9.84 -21.60 -115.42
CA GLY A 230 -8.81 -21.39 -116.43
C GLY A 230 -8.30 -22.69 -117.06
N MET A 231 -8.16 -23.78 -116.31
CA MET A 231 -7.78 -25.09 -116.85
C MET A 231 -8.92 -25.71 -117.66
N ARG A 232 -10.17 -25.61 -117.19
CA ARG A 232 -11.37 -26.07 -117.92
C ARG A 232 -11.52 -25.35 -119.26
N THR A 233 -11.47 -24.03 -119.27
CA THR A 233 -11.57 -23.24 -120.51
C THR A 233 -10.42 -23.52 -121.49
N LYS A 234 -9.20 -23.81 -121.01
CA LYS A 234 -8.08 -24.24 -121.86
C LYS A 234 -8.32 -25.62 -122.45
N LEU A 235 -8.82 -26.57 -121.66
CA LEU A 235 -9.16 -27.92 -122.13
C LEU A 235 -10.32 -27.89 -123.13
N ASP A 236 -11.39 -27.14 -122.86
CA ASP A 236 -12.49 -26.92 -123.80
C ASP A 236 -11.99 -26.34 -125.13
N ARG A 237 -11.07 -25.37 -125.06
CA ARG A 237 -10.43 -24.82 -126.25
C ARG A 237 -9.64 -25.86 -127.02
N ILE A 238 -8.79 -26.65 -126.36
CA ILE A 238 -7.97 -27.68 -126.99
C ILE A 238 -8.86 -28.76 -127.61
N TYR A 239 -9.93 -29.16 -126.92
CA TYR A 239 -10.91 -30.11 -127.41
C TYR A 239 -11.62 -29.60 -128.67
N LEU A 240 -12.10 -28.35 -128.67
CA LEU A 240 -12.72 -27.73 -129.85
C LEU A 240 -11.73 -27.53 -131.01
N GLU A 241 -10.47 -27.17 -130.73
CA GLU A 241 -9.41 -27.09 -131.73
C GLU A 241 -9.07 -28.48 -132.32
N ALA A 242 -9.03 -29.52 -131.50
CA ALA A 242 -8.81 -30.91 -131.93
C ALA A 242 -9.97 -31.43 -132.79
N LEU A 243 -11.22 -31.17 -132.42
CA LEU A 243 -12.40 -31.50 -133.22
C LEU A 243 -12.39 -30.78 -134.58
N LYS A 244 -12.03 -29.50 -134.60
CA LYS A 244 -11.91 -28.71 -135.84
C LYS A 244 -10.82 -29.25 -136.76
N ASN A 245 -9.69 -29.70 -136.21
CA ASN A 245 -8.59 -30.29 -136.96
C ASN A 245 -8.92 -31.71 -137.46
N SER A 246 -9.65 -32.51 -136.66
CA SER A 246 -10.11 -33.87 -137.01
C SER A 246 -11.15 -33.86 -138.14
N SER A 247 -12.05 -32.88 -138.17
CA SER A 247 -13.05 -32.69 -139.25
C SER A 247 -12.43 -32.50 -140.66
N CYS A 248 -11.13 -32.24 -140.76
CA CYS A 248 -10.43 -32.12 -142.05
C CYS A 248 -9.90 -33.47 -142.59
N ASN A 249 -9.80 -34.51 -141.75
CA ASN A 249 -9.34 -35.86 -142.13
C ASN A 249 -10.51 -36.84 -142.19
N LYS A 250 -10.92 -37.24 -143.40
CA LYS A 250 -12.04 -38.16 -143.65
C LYS A 250 -11.64 -39.63 -143.46
N ASN A 251 -11.71 -40.14 -142.22
CA ASN A 251 -11.81 -41.59 -141.91
C ASN A 251 -12.84 -41.73 -140.77
N SER A 252 -14.03 -42.28 -141.03
CA SER A 252 -15.26 -41.92 -140.29
C SER A 252 -15.81 -42.96 -139.31
N GLU A 253 -15.07 -44.00 -138.92
CA GLU A 253 -15.59 -45.02 -137.99
C GLU A 253 -14.67 -45.24 -136.77
N ASP A 254 -13.34 -45.42 -136.93
CA ASP A 254 -12.39 -45.56 -135.79
C ASP A 254 -12.31 -44.28 -134.92
N ASN A 255 -12.42 -43.10 -135.55
CA ASN A 255 -12.34 -41.82 -134.84
C ASN A 255 -13.48 -41.60 -133.83
N ASN A 256 -14.64 -42.27 -133.99
CA ASN A 256 -15.79 -42.04 -133.08
C ASN A 256 -15.60 -42.74 -131.73
N GLN A 257 -14.97 -43.92 -131.71
CA GLN A 257 -14.64 -44.61 -130.46
C GLN A 257 -13.51 -43.87 -129.74
N GLU A 258 -12.47 -43.46 -130.46
CA GLU A 258 -11.37 -42.67 -129.90
C GLU A 258 -11.84 -41.31 -129.33
N VAL A 259 -12.83 -40.66 -129.97
CA VAL A 259 -13.44 -39.42 -129.45
C VAL A 259 -14.27 -39.68 -128.18
N SER A 260 -14.96 -40.82 -128.09
CA SER A 260 -15.70 -41.23 -126.88
C SER A 260 -14.75 -41.50 -125.72
N ASP A 261 -13.68 -42.26 -125.97
CA ASP A 261 -12.66 -42.59 -124.96
C ASP A 261 -11.95 -41.31 -124.48
N LEU A 262 -11.60 -40.39 -125.39
CA LEU A 262 -11.03 -39.08 -125.04
C LEU A 262 -12.02 -38.18 -124.28
N GLN A 263 -13.32 -38.29 -124.53
CA GLN A 263 -14.34 -37.56 -123.77
C GLN A 263 -14.45 -38.10 -122.34
N GLU A 264 -14.45 -39.42 -122.15
CA GLU A 264 -14.45 -40.03 -120.82
C GLU A 264 -13.17 -39.69 -120.04
N GLU A 265 -12.01 -39.70 -120.69
CA GLU A 265 -10.74 -39.25 -120.11
C GLU A 265 -10.77 -37.76 -119.74
N LEU A 266 -11.39 -36.90 -120.58
CA LEU A 266 -11.56 -35.48 -120.31
C LEU A 266 -12.51 -35.22 -119.13
N GLU A 267 -13.62 -35.95 -119.04
CA GLU A 267 -14.56 -35.88 -117.93
C GLU A 267 -13.92 -36.36 -116.61
N SER A 268 -13.11 -37.42 -116.69
CA SER A 268 -12.27 -37.88 -115.58
C SER A 268 -11.29 -36.78 -115.15
N LEU A 269 -10.59 -36.16 -116.09
CA LEU A 269 -9.67 -35.05 -115.81
C LEU A 269 -10.38 -33.84 -115.18
N TYR A 270 -11.60 -33.50 -115.63
CA TYR A 270 -12.39 -32.42 -115.03
C TYR A 270 -12.80 -32.66 -113.58
N SER A 271 -12.96 -33.91 -113.19
CA SER A 271 -13.22 -34.31 -111.81
C SER A 271 -11.97 -34.19 -110.93
N GLU A 272 -10.78 -34.39 -111.51
CA GLU A 272 -9.50 -34.39 -110.79
C GLU A 272 -8.85 -32.99 -110.66
N ILE A 273 -9.08 -32.08 -111.61
CA ILE A 273 -8.49 -30.72 -111.60
C ILE A 273 -8.80 -29.94 -110.32
N GLN A 274 -10.03 -30.03 -109.81
CA GLN A 274 -10.44 -29.30 -108.61
C GLN A 274 -9.74 -29.82 -107.33
N PRO A 275 -9.79 -31.13 -107.02
CA PRO A 275 -9.03 -31.71 -105.90
C PRO A 275 -7.52 -31.41 -105.97
N VAL A 276 -6.91 -31.51 -107.16
CA VAL A 276 -5.46 -31.26 -107.31
C VAL A 276 -5.13 -29.79 -107.10
N ALA A 277 -5.92 -28.87 -107.65
CA ALA A 277 -5.75 -27.42 -107.43
C ALA A 277 -5.93 -27.06 -105.94
N GLN A 278 -6.88 -27.68 -105.26
CA GLN A 278 -7.09 -27.50 -103.82
C GLN A 278 -5.86 -27.94 -103.01
N ILE A 279 -5.37 -29.16 -103.25
CA ILE A 279 -4.19 -29.70 -102.56
C ILE A 279 -2.96 -28.83 -102.83
N PHE A 280 -2.74 -28.40 -104.07
CA PHE A 280 -1.62 -27.53 -104.43
C PHE A 280 -1.65 -26.20 -103.66
N VAL A 281 -2.80 -25.54 -103.61
CA VAL A 281 -2.95 -24.23 -102.96
C VAL A 281 -2.87 -24.36 -101.44
N GLU A 282 -3.46 -25.41 -100.87
CA GLU A 282 -3.36 -25.71 -99.44
C GLU A 282 -1.91 -25.92 -99.02
N LYS A 283 -1.14 -26.69 -99.80
CA LYS A 283 0.28 -26.97 -99.52
C LYS A 283 1.20 -25.78 -99.73
N GLN A 284 0.98 -24.99 -100.78
CA GLN A 284 1.89 -23.90 -101.13
C GLN A 284 1.65 -22.63 -100.31
N TYR A 285 0.40 -22.35 -99.90
CA TYR A 285 0.02 -21.06 -99.32
C TYR A 285 -0.62 -21.16 -97.94
N ILE A 286 -1.55 -22.09 -97.72
CA ILE A 286 -2.30 -22.18 -96.45
C ILE A 286 -1.43 -22.79 -95.34
N GLU A 287 -0.78 -23.93 -95.61
CA GLU A 287 0.05 -24.63 -94.63
C GLU A 287 1.24 -23.78 -94.12
N PRO A 288 1.99 -23.04 -94.98
CA PRO A 288 3.05 -22.16 -94.52
C PRO A 288 2.54 -21.00 -93.65
N VAL A 289 1.40 -20.39 -94.01
CA VAL A 289 0.79 -19.32 -93.19
C VAL A 289 0.40 -19.87 -91.82
N LEU A 290 -0.20 -21.07 -91.76
CA LEU A 290 -0.53 -21.74 -90.50
C LEU A 290 0.71 -22.14 -89.68
N GLN A 291 1.82 -22.52 -90.32
CA GLN A 291 3.07 -22.83 -89.62
C GLN A 291 3.74 -21.56 -89.07
N ILE A 292 3.72 -20.46 -89.81
CA ILE A 292 4.23 -19.17 -89.36
C ILE A 292 3.40 -18.66 -88.18
N THR A 293 2.07 -18.74 -88.26
CA THR A 293 1.20 -18.30 -87.15
C THR A 293 1.35 -19.20 -85.92
N LYS A 294 1.57 -20.51 -86.09
CA LYS A 294 1.95 -21.41 -84.99
C LYS A 294 3.30 -21.07 -84.38
N TYR A 295 4.28 -20.69 -85.21
CA TYR A 295 5.61 -20.29 -84.73
C TYR A 295 5.56 -18.96 -83.99
N THR A 296 4.82 -17.96 -84.50
CA THR A 296 4.61 -16.68 -83.82
C THR A 296 3.84 -16.88 -82.52
N ASN A 297 2.81 -17.73 -82.52
CA ASN A 297 2.06 -18.09 -81.31
C ASN A 297 2.93 -18.83 -80.28
N SER A 298 3.76 -19.79 -80.70
CA SER A 298 4.71 -20.44 -79.78
C SER A 298 5.77 -19.48 -79.24
N HIS A 299 6.15 -18.46 -80.02
CA HIS A 299 7.09 -17.44 -79.58
C HIS A 299 6.45 -16.43 -78.61
N SER A 300 5.20 -16.02 -78.84
CA SER A 300 4.43 -15.18 -77.93
C SER A 300 4.09 -15.92 -76.63
N GLU A 301 3.74 -17.22 -76.70
CA GLU A 301 3.59 -18.11 -75.52
C GLU A 301 4.87 -18.19 -74.68
N LYS A 302 6.06 -18.25 -75.31
CA LYS A 302 7.34 -18.21 -74.58
C LYS A 302 7.60 -16.84 -73.93
N ARG A 303 7.16 -15.74 -74.55
CA ARG A 303 7.27 -14.39 -73.96
C ARG A 303 6.30 -14.24 -72.79
N LEU A 304 5.06 -14.72 -72.94
CA LEU A 304 4.08 -14.84 -71.86
C LEU A 304 4.64 -15.60 -70.68
N PHE A 305 5.17 -16.81 -70.91
CA PHE A 305 5.65 -17.66 -69.83
C PHE A 305 6.76 -16.96 -69.04
N LYS A 306 7.72 -16.32 -69.73
CA LYS A 306 8.78 -15.53 -69.07
C LYS A 306 8.23 -14.32 -68.31
N ALA A 307 7.21 -13.66 -68.84
CA ALA A 307 6.57 -12.55 -68.16
C ALA A 307 5.77 -13.00 -66.93
N PHE A 308 5.06 -14.13 -67.02
CA PHE A 308 4.37 -14.73 -65.89
C PHE A 308 5.35 -15.18 -64.81
N GLU A 309 6.46 -15.82 -65.17
CA GLU A 309 7.52 -16.18 -64.22
C GLU A 309 8.11 -14.93 -63.52
N TYR A 310 8.31 -13.84 -64.26
CA TYR A 310 8.73 -12.55 -63.69
C TYR A 310 7.68 -11.95 -62.73
N ILE A 311 6.41 -11.95 -63.15
CA ILE A 311 5.29 -11.44 -62.33
C ILE A 311 5.14 -12.30 -61.07
N GLU A 312 5.19 -13.63 -61.17
CA GLU A 312 5.10 -14.55 -60.03
C GLU A 312 6.24 -14.32 -59.04
N ASN A 313 7.49 -14.25 -59.52
CA ASN A 313 8.64 -14.00 -58.68
C ASN A 313 8.54 -12.66 -57.94
N ILE A 314 8.10 -11.60 -58.61
CA ILE A 314 7.95 -10.30 -57.95
C ILE A 314 6.73 -10.26 -57.03
N LEU A 315 5.60 -10.84 -57.40
CA LEU A 315 4.42 -10.94 -56.53
C LEU A 315 4.78 -11.70 -55.25
N SER A 316 5.48 -12.84 -55.35
CA SER A 316 5.97 -13.57 -54.17
C SER A 316 6.90 -12.72 -53.30
N SER A 317 7.78 -11.91 -53.93
CA SER A 317 8.67 -11.00 -53.22
C SER A 317 7.92 -9.86 -52.51
N ILE A 318 6.87 -9.31 -53.15
CA ILE A 318 6.01 -8.26 -52.59
C ILE A 318 5.21 -8.84 -51.42
N THR A 319 4.60 -10.02 -51.57
CA THR A 319 3.87 -10.70 -50.50
C THR A 319 4.76 -10.95 -49.29
N ARG A 320 5.94 -11.54 -49.50
CA ARG A 320 6.91 -11.77 -48.41
C ARG A 320 7.36 -10.47 -47.76
N ARG A 321 7.56 -9.42 -48.56
CA ARG A 321 7.93 -8.09 -48.06
C ARG A 321 6.80 -7.47 -47.22
N ILE A 322 5.55 -7.55 -47.66
CA ILE A 322 4.38 -7.07 -46.91
C ILE A 322 4.20 -7.84 -45.61
N GLU A 323 4.38 -9.17 -45.61
CA GLU A 323 4.33 -10.00 -44.40
C GLU A 323 5.38 -9.56 -43.36
N LEU A 324 6.63 -9.35 -43.79
CA LEU A 324 7.70 -8.86 -42.93
C LEU A 324 7.39 -7.47 -42.35
N TYR A 325 6.86 -6.56 -43.17
CA TYR A 325 6.48 -5.23 -42.67
C TYR A 325 5.25 -5.27 -41.76
N ALA A 326 4.30 -6.17 -41.99
CA ALA A 326 3.17 -6.38 -41.09
C ALA A 326 3.62 -6.89 -39.72
N GLU A 327 4.60 -7.79 -39.67
CA GLU A 327 5.23 -8.24 -38.42
C GLU A 327 5.96 -7.08 -37.72
N LYS A 328 6.79 -6.33 -38.44
CA LYS A 328 7.49 -5.15 -37.89
C LYS A 328 6.53 -4.06 -37.41
N ALA A 329 5.40 -3.88 -38.08
CA ALA A 329 4.35 -2.96 -37.64
C ALA A 329 3.66 -3.41 -36.36
N LYS A 330 3.43 -4.72 -36.18
CA LYS A 330 2.90 -5.27 -34.92
C LYS A 330 3.89 -5.10 -33.78
N GLU A 331 5.18 -5.38 -34.00
CA GLU A 331 6.24 -5.16 -33.01
C GLU A 331 6.34 -3.67 -32.63
N PHE A 332 6.33 -2.78 -33.62
CA PHE A 332 6.37 -1.33 -33.40
C PHE A 332 5.12 -0.84 -32.64
N GLN A 333 3.93 -1.32 -33.00
CA GLN A 333 2.68 -1.06 -32.28
C GLN A 333 2.77 -1.51 -30.83
N GLY A 334 3.30 -2.72 -30.58
CA GLY A 334 3.53 -3.25 -29.23
C GLY A 334 4.47 -2.35 -28.41
N HIS A 335 5.60 -1.95 -29.00
CA HIS A 335 6.54 -1.02 -28.38
C HIS A 335 5.89 0.33 -28.08
N ARG A 336 5.14 0.90 -29.02
CA ARG A 336 4.40 2.15 -28.87
C ARG A 336 3.43 2.08 -27.70
N MET A 337 2.64 1.01 -27.60
CA MET A 337 1.68 0.82 -26.50
C MET A 337 2.38 0.68 -25.15
N ALA A 338 3.50 -0.06 -25.09
CA ALA A 338 4.28 -0.20 -23.86
C ALA A 338 4.86 1.14 -23.39
N VAL A 339 5.46 1.92 -24.30
CA VAL A 339 5.97 3.27 -23.98
C VAL A 339 4.82 4.18 -23.56
N GLU A 340 3.69 4.18 -24.26
CA GLU A 340 2.52 4.98 -23.88
C GLU A 340 1.97 4.60 -22.49
N ALA A 341 1.96 3.32 -22.13
CA ALA A 341 1.58 2.85 -20.81
C ALA A 341 2.56 3.36 -19.73
N VAL A 342 3.87 3.27 -19.98
CA VAL A 342 4.90 3.82 -19.07
C VAL A 342 4.74 5.34 -18.92
N LEU A 343 4.49 6.07 -20.01
CA LEU A 343 4.23 7.52 -19.95
C LEU A 343 2.98 7.84 -19.11
N LYS A 344 1.91 7.03 -19.23
CA LYS A 344 0.69 7.19 -18.42
C LYS A 344 0.96 6.92 -16.94
N ILE A 345 1.66 5.83 -16.62
CA ILE A 345 2.04 5.50 -15.23
C ILE A 345 2.90 6.63 -14.65
N ALA A 346 3.95 7.05 -15.37
CA ALA A 346 4.82 8.14 -14.94
C ALA A 346 4.06 9.46 -14.71
N ARG A 347 3.07 9.79 -15.56
CA ARG A 347 2.21 10.97 -15.36
C ARG A 347 1.30 10.84 -14.13
N ASN A 348 0.77 9.65 -13.88
CA ASN A 348 -0.06 9.40 -12.69
C ASN A 348 0.76 9.54 -11.41
N GLU A 349 1.98 8.99 -11.39
CA GLU A 349 2.92 9.14 -10.26
C GLU A 349 3.34 10.61 -10.06
N LEU A 350 3.60 11.35 -11.14
CA LEU A 350 3.89 12.80 -11.06
C LEU A 350 2.69 13.63 -10.59
N SER A 351 1.47 13.15 -10.81
CA SER A 351 0.23 13.79 -10.37
C SER A 351 -0.13 13.42 -8.93
N TYR A 352 0.53 12.42 -8.34
CA TYR A 352 0.32 12.04 -6.96
C TYR A 352 0.83 13.15 -6.04
N GLN A 353 -0.09 13.91 -5.45
CA GLN A 353 0.22 14.78 -4.32
C GLN A 353 0.04 13.96 -3.05
N ASP A 354 1.04 13.99 -2.18
CA ASP A 354 0.92 13.42 -0.83
C ASP A 354 -0.36 13.99 -0.17
N PRO A 355 -1.24 13.14 0.39
CA PRO A 355 -2.32 13.65 1.20
C PRO A 355 -1.73 14.49 2.35
N PRO A 356 -2.37 15.61 2.72
CA PRO A 356 -1.90 16.41 3.86
C PRO A 356 -1.84 15.48 5.07
N ALA A 357 -0.65 15.37 5.67
CA ALA A 357 -0.41 14.48 6.80
C ALA A 357 -1.48 14.72 7.88
N PRO A 358 -2.26 13.69 8.29
CA PRO A 358 -3.19 13.86 9.38
C PRO A 358 -2.38 14.14 10.66
N ASP A 359 -2.74 15.22 11.36
CA ASP A 359 -2.22 15.62 12.67
C ASP A 359 -2.44 14.51 13.72
N THR A 360 -1.65 13.45 13.64
CA THR A 360 -1.68 12.35 14.59
C THR A 360 -0.50 12.53 15.52
N LYS A 361 -0.81 13.07 16.70
CA LYS A 361 0.04 13.06 17.89
C LYS A 361 0.34 11.61 18.28
N LEU A 362 1.27 10.98 17.58
CA LEU A 362 1.70 9.62 17.88
C LEU A 362 2.67 9.64 19.07
N ARG A 363 2.18 8.97 20.10
CA ARG A 363 2.79 8.64 21.38
C ARG A 363 4.24 8.16 21.16
N ARG A 364 5.17 8.85 21.82
CA ARG A 364 6.60 8.59 21.84
C ARG A 364 6.88 7.19 22.40
N CYS A 365 7.00 6.18 21.53
CA CYS A 365 7.60 4.89 21.87
C CYS A 365 9.12 5.01 21.75
N SER A 366 9.80 4.75 22.87
CA SER A 366 11.26 4.72 22.97
C SER A 366 11.78 3.50 22.23
N ALA A 367 12.40 3.69 21.06
CA ALA A 367 13.32 2.72 20.49
C ALA A 367 14.59 2.66 21.36
N ARG A 368 14.55 1.82 22.39
CA ARG A 368 15.78 1.18 22.88
C ARG A 368 15.97 -0.09 22.08
N ASP A 369 17.21 -0.35 21.76
CA ASP A 369 17.75 -1.58 21.20
C ASP A 369 17.45 -1.80 19.72
N MET A 370 18.37 -1.34 18.87
CA MET A 370 18.95 -2.18 17.82
C MET A 370 20.37 -1.71 17.47
N CYS A 371 21.33 -2.57 17.83
CA CYS A 371 22.64 -2.83 17.23
C CYS A 371 23.57 -1.66 16.87
N SER A 372 24.50 -1.37 17.78
CA SER A 372 25.85 -0.92 17.43
C SER A 372 26.78 -2.13 17.33
N LEU A 373 27.11 -2.57 16.11
CA LEU A 373 28.33 -3.35 15.87
C LEU A 373 29.01 -2.76 14.63
N SER A 374 29.93 -1.82 14.89
CA SER A 374 30.93 -1.39 13.92
C SER A 374 32.28 -1.72 14.55
N SER A 375 32.86 -2.85 14.14
CA SER A 375 34.25 -3.17 14.45
C SER A 375 35.12 -2.56 13.36
N HIS A 376 35.89 -1.54 13.73
CA HIS A 376 37.00 -0.99 12.95
C HIS A 376 37.97 -2.12 12.54
N ILE A 377 38.20 -2.26 11.23
CA ILE A 377 39.46 -2.77 10.69
C ILE A 377 39.85 -1.86 9.52
N ASP A 378 40.92 -1.09 9.72
CA ASP A 378 41.61 -0.35 8.67
C ASP A 378 42.21 -1.32 7.66
N GLY A 379 41.82 -1.16 6.39
CA GLY A 379 42.37 -1.85 5.23
C GLY A 379 41.54 -1.46 4.01
N GLU A 380 42.16 -1.31 2.84
CA GLU A 380 41.45 -1.11 1.57
C GLU A 380 40.55 -2.32 1.28
N ILE A 381 39.30 -2.25 1.73
CA ILE A 381 38.27 -3.27 1.51
C ILE A 381 37.81 -3.15 0.06
N ARG A 382 37.81 -4.26 -0.67
CA ARG A 382 37.29 -4.29 -2.05
C ARG A 382 35.79 -3.95 -2.04
N PRO A 383 35.25 -3.28 -3.07
CA PRO A 383 33.84 -2.87 -3.08
C PRO A 383 32.85 -4.05 -2.90
N GLU A 384 33.25 -5.25 -3.36
CA GLU A 384 32.52 -6.50 -3.17
C GLU A 384 32.43 -6.95 -1.69
N GLU A 385 33.52 -6.78 -0.92
CA GLU A 385 33.56 -7.09 0.51
C GLU A 385 32.84 -6.02 1.35
N GLN A 386 32.87 -4.76 0.91
CA GLN A 386 32.15 -3.66 1.56
C GLN A 386 30.63 -3.77 1.36
N LEU A 387 30.20 -4.17 0.16
CA LEU A 387 28.79 -4.45 -0.13
C LEU A 387 28.31 -5.69 0.61
N ALA A 388 29.15 -6.71 0.75
CA ALA A 388 28.80 -7.86 1.56
C ALA A 388 28.74 -7.53 3.06
N GLN A 389 29.66 -6.73 3.58
CA GLN A 389 29.61 -6.25 4.97
C GLN A 389 28.38 -5.38 5.25
N SER A 390 27.97 -4.51 4.33
CA SER A 390 26.74 -3.72 4.47
C SER A 390 25.48 -4.60 4.46
N LEU A 391 25.54 -5.73 3.75
CA LEU A 391 24.51 -6.77 3.78
C LEU A 391 24.65 -7.73 4.98
N GLY A 392 25.71 -7.61 5.80
CA GLY A 392 26.01 -8.48 6.93
C GLY A 392 26.41 -9.91 6.54
N ILE A 393 27.12 -10.06 5.42
CA ILE A 393 27.64 -11.31 4.86
C ILE A 393 29.17 -11.28 5.00
N THR A 394 29.74 -12.25 5.69
CA THR A 394 31.20 -12.43 5.78
C THR A 394 31.66 -13.28 4.60
N LEU A 395 32.38 -12.69 3.63
CA LEU A 395 33.01 -13.49 2.58
C LEU A 395 34.23 -14.22 3.15
N PRO A 396 34.41 -15.51 2.80
CA PRO A 396 35.64 -16.24 3.12
C PRO A 396 36.83 -15.61 2.40
N LYS A 397 37.96 -15.49 3.10
CA LYS A 397 39.19 -14.94 2.52
C LYS A 397 39.69 -15.90 1.43
N LYS A 398 40.25 -15.36 0.34
CA LYS A 398 40.66 -16.09 -0.87
C LYS A 398 41.70 -17.23 -0.65
N ASP A 399 42.25 -17.36 0.55
CA ASP A 399 43.23 -18.39 0.91
C ASP A 399 42.61 -19.65 1.56
N GLU A 400 41.29 -19.70 1.78
CA GLU A 400 40.59 -20.88 2.30
C GLU A 400 40.18 -21.85 1.17
N LEU A 401 40.30 -23.16 1.44
CA LEU A 401 39.95 -24.25 0.51
C LEU A 401 38.56 -24.02 -0.11
N GLU A 402 38.41 -24.16 -1.43
CA GLU A 402 37.16 -23.88 -2.17
C GLU A 402 35.92 -24.61 -1.61
N GLU A 403 36.09 -25.79 -1.03
CA GLU A 403 34.99 -26.54 -0.40
C GLU A 403 34.52 -25.91 0.92
N ALA A 404 35.44 -25.35 1.72
CA ALA A 404 35.10 -24.70 2.98
C ALA A 404 34.41 -23.34 2.76
N SER A 405 34.80 -22.63 1.70
CA SER A 405 34.14 -21.38 1.30
C SER A 405 32.73 -21.62 0.73
N GLN A 406 32.51 -22.72 -0.01
CA GLN A 406 31.17 -23.09 -0.47
C GLN A 406 30.24 -23.46 0.68
N LEU A 407 30.68 -24.29 1.62
CA LEU A 407 29.86 -24.70 2.79
C LEU A 407 29.50 -23.51 3.70
N THR A 408 30.42 -22.57 3.90
CA THR A 408 30.14 -21.36 4.67
C THR A 408 29.13 -20.46 3.95
N MET A 409 29.24 -20.31 2.63
CA MET A 409 28.29 -19.54 1.84
C MET A 409 26.90 -20.17 1.83
N GLU A 410 26.80 -21.50 1.65
CA GLU A 410 25.53 -22.24 1.76
C GLU A 410 24.89 -22.09 3.15
N LYS A 411 25.69 -22.15 4.21
CA LYS A 411 25.21 -21.91 5.58
C LYS A 411 24.65 -20.50 5.75
N THR A 412 25.32 -19.48 5.22
CA THR A 412 24.82 -18.09 5.27
C THR A 412 23.55 -17.90 4.45
N LEU A 413 23.43 -18.53 3.28
CA LEU A 413 22.22 -18.51 2.46
C LEU A 413 21.05 -19.15 3.20
N ASN A 414 21.26 -20.32 3.79
CA ASN A 414 20.23 -21.02 4.57
C ASN A 414 19.80 -20.20 5.79
N GLU A 415 20.73 -19.54 6.48
CA GLU A 415 20.41 -18.64 7.59
C GLU A 415 19.57 -17.44 7.13
N ARG A 416 19.88 -16.87 5.95
CA ARG A 416 19.11 -15.74 5.40
C ARG A 416 17.72 -16.16 4.94
N ILE A 417 17.59 -17.31 4.30
CA ILE A 417 16.29 -17.89 3.93
C ILE A 417 15.45 -18.13 5.20
N ALA A 418 16.05 -18.67 6.26
CA ALA A 418 15.36 -18.86 7.53
C ALA A 418 14.94 -17.54 8.18
N ARG A 419 15.80 -16.51 8.16
CA ARG A 419 15.47 -15.17 8.66
C ARG A 419 14.35 -14.52 7.85
N HIS A 420 14.38 -14.60 6.52
CA HIS A 420 13.33 -14.08 5.66
C HIS A 420 11.99 -14.75 5.97
N LYS A 421 11.97 -16.09 6.06
CA LYS A 421 10.77 -16.85 6.41
C LYS A 421 10.25 -16.50 7.81
N SER A 422 11.14 -16.26 8.78
CA SER A 422 10.76 -15.78 10.12
C SER A 422 10.19 -14.36 10.08
N GLN A 423 10.75 -13.46 9.28
CA GLN A 423 10.25 -12.10 9.09
C GLN A 423 8.88 -12.12 8.43
N GLU A 424 8.69 -12.93 7.39
CA GLU A 424 7.41 -13.13 6.71
C GLU A 424 6.34 -13.64 7.68
N SER A 425 6.65 -14.68 8.46
CA SER A 425 5.75 -15.19 9.50
C SER A 425 5.42 -14.13 10.56
N THR A 426 6.41 -13.34 10.98
CA THR A 426 6.21 -12.26 11.97
C THR A 426 5.33 -11.16 11.39
N LEU A 427 5.61 -10.71 10.15
CA LEU A 427 4.82 -9.71 9.46
C LEU A 427 3.37 -10.17 9.29
N GLN A 428 3.18 -11.41 8.82
CA GLN A 428 1.85 -12.02 8.71
C GLN A 428 1.12 -12.00 10.05
N SER A 429 1.76 -12.48 11.13
CA SER A 429 1.15 -12.49 12.47
C SER A 429 0.83 -11.08 12.98
N THR A 430 1.70 -10.10 12.73
CA THR A 430 1.45 -8.70 13.13
C THR A 430 0.30 -8.07 12.35
N ILE A 431 0.21 -8.33 11.05
CA ILE A 431 -0.88 -7.86 10.19
C ILE A 431 -2.20 -8.52 10.60
N GLU A 432 -2.22 -9.84 10.80
CA GLU A 432 -3.39 -10.56 11.29
C GLU A 432 -3.85 -10.04 12.65
N SER A 433 -2.93 -9.82 13.59
CA SER A 433 -3.25 -9.22 14.90
C SER A 433 -3.81 -7.82 14.76
N PHE A 434 -3.24 -6.99 13.88
CA PHE A 434 -3.71 -5.63 13.65
C PHE A 434 -5.12 -5.63 13.05
N ILE A 435 -5.35 -6.41 11.99
CA ILE A 435 -6.66 -6.57 11.34
C ILE A 435 -7.67 -7.11 12.35
N SER A 436 -7.33 -8.14 13.13
CA SER A 436 -8.22 -8.68 14.15
C SER A 436 -8.58 -7.65 15.22
N SER A 437 -7.61 -6.83 15.66
CA SER A 437 -7.88 -5.76 16.63
C SER A 437 -8.78 -4.67 16.04
N HIS A 438 -8.56 -4.29 14.78
CA HIS A 438 -9.35 -3.29 14.11
C HIS A 438 -10.77 -3.78 13.82
N LEU A 439 -10.94 -5.04 13.40
CA LEU A 439 -12.26 -5.66 13.22
C LEU A 439 -13.00 -5.80 14.54
N ALA A 440 -12.31 -6.11 15.64
CA ALA A 440 -12.91 -6.15 16.98
C ALA A 440 -13.40 -4.76 17.41
N ASP A 441 -12.59 -3.72 17.21
CA ASP A 441 -12.96 -2.34 17.51
C ASP A 441 -14.09 -1.83 16.61
N ALA A 442 -14.04 -2.12 15.31
CA ALA A 442 -15.14 -1.86 14.37
C ALA A 442 -16.44 -2.56 14.80
N ARG A 443 -16.36 -3.79 15.31
CA ARG A 443 -17.53 -4.49 15.84
C ARG A 443 -18.07 -3.84 17.10
N VAL A 444 -17.20 -3.43 18.02
CA VAL A 444 -17.61 -2.71 19.25
C VAL A 444 -18.27 -1.38 18.90
N THR A 445 -17.67 -0.61 17.98
CA THR A 445 -18.24 0.67 17.53
C THR A 445 -19.56 0.49 16.79
N LEU A 446 -19.72 -0.54 15.96
CA LEU A 446 -21.01 -0.87 15.33
C LEU A 446 -22.06 -1.26 16.36
N VAL A 447 -21.69 -2.01 17.40
CA VAL A 447 -22.60 -2.34 18.52
C VAL A 447 -22.98 -1.07 19.27
N LEU A 448 -22.03 -0.19 19.60
CA LEU A 448 -22.33 1.08 20.24
C LEU A 448 -23.21 1.99 19.38
N LEU A 449 -22.94 2.05 18.07
CA LEU A 449 -23.76 2.84 17.14
C LEU A 449 -25.17 2.26 17.01
N ARG A 450 -25.29 0.92 16.95
CA ARG A 450 -26.59 0.24 17.02
C ARG A 450 -27.30 0.57 18.32
N ASP A 451 -26.61 0.49 19.45
CA ASP A 451 -27.19 0.74 20.76
C ASP A 451 -27.61 2.22 20.90
N VAL A 452 -26.84 3.18 20.38
CA VAL A 452 -27.20 4.61 20.34
C VAL A 452 -28.36 4.90 19.39
N LEU A 453 -28.44 4.21 18.24
CA LEU A 453 -29.57 4.32 17.32
C LEU A 453 -30.85 3.73 17.94
N LEU A 454 -30.71 2.67 18.74
CA LEU A 454 -31.82 2.03 19.45
C LEU A 454 -32.17 2.72 20.77
N ASP A 455 -31.28 3.53 21.36
CA ASP A 455 -31.53 4.29 22.60
C ASP A 455 -32.66 5.32 22.45
N LYS A 456 -32.84 5.87 21.23
CA LYS A 456 -33.95 6.77 20.90
C LYS A 456 -35.20 6.05 20.36
N SER A 457 -35.11 4.73 20.19
CA SER A 457 -36.24 3.89 19.82
C SER A 457 -36.91 3.37 21.09
N ASN A 458 -38.24 3.46 21.18
CA ASN A 458 -38.98 2.88 22.30
C ASN A 458 -38.81 1.34 22.41
N TYR A 459 -38.18 0.72 21.41
CA TYR A 459 -37.82 -0.69 21.39
C TYR A 459 -36.30 -0.85 21.47
N ASN A 460 -35.80 -1.08 22.68
CA ASN A 460 -34.38 -1.37 22.97
C ASN A 460 -33.90 -2.72 22.38
N LYS A 461 -34.82 -3.48 21.77
CA LYS A 461 -34.58 -4.64 20.88
C LYS A 461 -35.52 -4.50 19.69
N ILE A 462 -35.04 -4.82 18.49
CA ILE A 462 -35.88 -4.87 17.28
C ILE A 462 -37.00 -5.90 17.52
N GLN A 463 -38.19 -5.44 17.90
CA GLN A 463 -39.42 -6.20 17.77
C GLN A 463 -40.00 -5.80 16.41
N LEU A 464 -39.92 -6.72 15.45
CA LEU A 464 -40.49 -6.58 14.10
C LEU A 464 -42.03 -6.63 14.08
N VAL A 465 -42.67 -6.70 15.25
CA VAL A 465 -44.11 -6.86 15.40
C VAL A 465 -44.65 -5.64 16.12
N ASP A 466 -45.61 -4.98 15.47
CA ASP A 466 -46.31 -3.78 15.94
C ASP A 466 -46.93 -4.05 17.33
N PRO A 467 -46.70 -3.23 18.36
CA PRO A 467 -47.35 -3.42 19.66
C PRO A 467 -48.88 -3.39 19.57
N GLU A 468 -49.45 -2.66 18.61
CA GLU A 468 -50.89 -2.63 18.37
C GLU A 468 -51.41 -3.99 17.91
N LEU A 469 -50.61 -4.74 17.12
CA LEU A 469 -50.96 -6.11 16.72
C LEU A 469 -50.86 -7.09 17.89
N LEU A 470 -49.88 -6.92 18.78
CA LEU A 470 -49.78 -7.74 19.99
C LEU A 470 -50.93 -7.45 20.95
N GLN A 471 -51.28 -6.18 21.15
CA GLN A 471 -52.41 -5.79 21.98
C GLN A 471 -53.74 -6.27 21.39
N ALA A 472 -53.90 -6.22 20.06
CA ALA A 472 -55.05 -6.79 19.38
C ALA A 472 -55.09 -8.32 19.51
N LEU A 473 -53.95 -9.01 19.46
CA LEU A 473 -53.86 -10.45 19.65
C LEU A 473 -54.22 -10.84 21.09
N ASP A 474 -53.69 -10.13 22.08
CA ASP A 474 -54.02 -10.32 23.51
C ASP A 474 -55.52 -10.08 23.75
N GLN A 475 -56.10 -9.09 23.06
CA GLN A 475 -57.52 -8.79 23.16
C GLN A 475 -58.37 -9.86 22.48
N VAL A 476 -57.94 -10.40 21.34
CA VAL A 476 -58.59 -11.56 20.70
C VAL A 476 -58.45 -12.81 21.58
N GLU A 477 -57.34 -13.02 22.27
CA GLU A 477 -57.14 -14.13 23.20
C GLU A 477 -58.01 -13.98 24.46
N ALA A 478 -58.16 -12.75 24.97
CA ALA A 478 -59.12 -12.42 26.01
C ALA A 478 -60.57 -12.67 25.55
N ASP A 479 -60.92 -12.30 24.32
CA ASP A 479 -62.23 -12.58 23.75
C ASP A 479 -62.47 -14.08 23.54
N PHE A 480 -61.45 -14.83 23.13
CA PHE A 480 -61.53 -16.28 22.92
C PHE A 480 -61.66 -17.03 24.24
N SER A 481 -60.91 -16.63 25.27
CA SER A 481 -61.04 -17.18 26.62
C SER A 481 -62.39 -16.84 27.23
N HIS A 482 -62.90 -15.62 27.03
CA HIS A 482 -64.26 -15.25 27.43
C HIS A 482 -65.33 -16.06 26.66
N ALA A 483 -65.16 -16.26 25.35
CA ALA A 483 -66.05 -17.10 24.55
C ALA A 483 -66.02 -18.57 25.00
N ARG A 484 -64.82 -19.10 25.31
CA ARG A 484 -64.64 -20.44 25.86
C ARG A 484 -65.27 -20.58 27.23
N GLN A 485 -65.11 -19.58 28.10
CA GLN A 485 -65.76 -19.57 29.41
C GLN A 485 -67.28 -19.51 29.26
N ARG A 486 -67.81 -18.72 28.31
CA ARG A 486 -69.24 -18.73 27.97
C ARG A 486 -69.70 -20.11 27.49
N LEU A 487 -68.90 -20.77 26.67
CA LEU A 487 -69.19 -22.10 26.14
C LEU A 487 -69.13 -23.18 27.25
N GLU A 488 -68.20 -23.06 28.19
CA GLU A 488 -68.13 -23.91 29.39
C GLU A 488 -69.26 -23.62 30.39
N THR A 489 -69.78 -22.38 30.47
CA THR A 489 -70.97 -22.05 31.26
C THR A 489 -72.29 -22.41 30.57
N LEU A 490 -72.27 -22.66 29.26
CA LEU A 490 -73.40 -23.23 28.55
C LEU A 490 -73.42 -24.72 28.85
N ASP A 491 -74.17 -25.08 29.89
CA ASP A 491 -74.35 -26.46 30.29
C ASP A 491 -75.01 -27.21 29.12
N LEU A 492 -74.27 -28.11 28.47
CA LEU A 492 -74.77 -28.94 27.37
C LEU A 492 -75.96 -29.80 27.84
N SER A 493 -76.09 -30.00 29.16
CA SER A 493 -77.24 -30.58 29.85
C SER A 493 -78.56 -29.82 29.64
N ASP A 494 -78.52 -28.48 29.56
CA ASP A 494 -79.71 -27.65 29.30
C ASP A 494 -80.17 -27.76 27.84
N LEU A 495 -79.25 -28.05 26.92
CA LEU A 495 -79.53 -28.31 25.49
C LEU A 495 -79.92 -29.78 25.22
N GLU A 496 -79.53 -30.71 26.09
CA GLU A 496 -79.97 -32.12 26.10
C GLU A 496 -81.28 -32.33 26.87
N SER A 497 -81.74 -31.36 27.67
CA SER A 497 -83.10 -31.37 28.20
C SER A 497 -84.08 -31.33 27.02
N GLU A 498 -84.97 -32.32 26.94
CA GLU A 498 -85.89 -32.55 25.82
C GLU A 498 -86.68 -31.27 25.47
N ASN A 499 -86.18 -30.50 24.51
CA ASN A 499 -86.93 -29.38 23.97
C ASN A 499 -88.05 -29.97 23.11
N SER A 500 -89.23 -30.14 23.72
CA SER A 500 -90.44 -30.65 23.08
C SER A 500 -90.76 -29.97 21.74
N GLN A 501 -90.32 -28.72 21.53
CA GLN A 501 -90.48 -28.02 20.25
C GLN A 501 -89.56 -28.57 19.14
N ARG A 502 -88.33 -29.01 19.47
CA ARG A 502 -87.41 -29.65 18.52
C ARG A 502 -87.97 -31.01 18.08
N ASP A 503 -88.50 -31.80 19.00
CA ASP A 503 -89.11 -33.09 18.68
C ASP A 503 -90.42 -32.95 17.89
N LEU A 504 -91.22 -31.93 18.16
CA LEU A 504 -92.38 -31.60 17.32
C LEU A 504 -91.97 -31.20 15.91
N PHE A 505 -90.89 -30.42 15.76
CA PHE A 505 -90.39 -30.01 14.46
C PHE A 505 -89.81 -31.20 13.68
N VAL A 506 -89.03 -32.08 14.33
CA VAL A 506 -88.50 -33.32 13.72
C VAL A 506 -89.63 -34.30 13.38
N LYS A 507 -90.69 -34.39 14.19
CA LYS A 507 -91.88 -35.21 13.87
C LYS A 507 -92.71 -34.62 12.72
N HIS A 508 -92.79 -33.30 12.59
CA HIS A 508 -93.43 -32.66 11.44
C HIS A 508 -92.62 -32.91 10.16
N TRP A 509 -91.31 -32.71 10.23
CA TRP A 509 -90.42 -32.90 9.08
C TRP A 509 -90.27 -34.36 8.64
N SER A 510 -90.20 -35.31 9.57
CA SER A 510 -90.17 -36.74 9.22
C SER A 510 -91.48 -37.20 8.57
N LYS A 511 -92.64 -36.68 9.00
CA LYS A 511 -93.93 -36.97 8.34
C LYS A 511 -94.06 -36.36 6.95
N GLU A 512 -93.51 -35.16 6.71
CA GLU A 512 -93.49 -34.59 5.37
C GLU A 512 -92.53 -35.34 4.44
N HIS A 513 -91.42 -35.89 4.95
CA HIS A 513 -90.43 -36.59 4.13
C HIS A 513 -90.81 -38.03 3.74
N ASP A 514 -91.64 -38.72 4.53
CA ASP A 514 -92.12 -40.09 4.25
C ASP A 514 -93.39 -40.15 3.39
N SER A 515 -93.94 -39.00 2.97
CA SER A 515 -95.09 -38.93 2.05
C SER A 515 -94.72 -38.62 0.59
N VAL A 516 -93.42 -38.58 0.27
CA VAL A 516 -92.88 -38.26 -1.07
C VAL A 516 -91.81 -39.27 -1.56
N ILE A 517 -91.90 -40.54 -1.14
CA ILE A 517 -91.17 -41.64 -1.81
C ILE A 517 -92.14 -42.73 -2.26
#